data_AF-A0A399T2D8-F1
#
_entry.id   AF-A0A399T2D8-F1
#
_cell.length_a   1.000
_cell.length_b   1.000
_cell.length_c   1.000
_cell.angle_alpha   90.00
_cell.angle_beta   90.00
_cell.angle_gamma   90.00
#
_symmetry.space_group_name_H-M   'P 1'
#
loop_
_entity.id
_entity.type
_entity.pdbx_description
1 polymer ?
#
loop_
_entity_poly.entity_id
_entity_poly.type
_entity_poly.pdbx_seq_one_letter_code
_entity_poly.pdbx_strand_id
1 'polypeptide(L)'
;LAGLPDPLLAAAAEAAGSVRAARATAAEQRHLLPGLAGIAGILGSAAALPGIPVRVISGTTSSALTRGQRRDLVRAHRASAAAAEQGAWIPAPRSEHMVPITDPHVVAGAVAGLL
;
A
#
# COMPACT_ATOMS: atom_id res chain seq x y z
N LEU A 1 17.11 -7.38 2.33
CA LEU A 1 18.29 -7.34 3.22
C LEU A 1 19.42 -8.28 2.78
N ALA A 2 19.16 -9.28 1.92
CA ALA A 2 20.19 -10.20 1.46
C ALA A 2 21.33 -9.45 0.71
N GLY A 3 22.58 -9.78 1.02
CA GLY A 3 23.78 -9.21 0.39
C GLY A 3 24.37 -7.97 1.08
N LEU A 4 23.79 -7.49 2.19
CA LEU A 4 24.39 -6.41 2.97
C LEU A 4 25.54 -6.91 3.87
N PRO A 5 26.65 -6.16 4.02
CA PRO A 5 27.68 -6.43 5.02
C PRO A 5 27.11 -6.43 6.44
N ASP A 6 27.63 -7.29 7.32
CA ASP A 6 27.12 -7.55 8.68
C ASP A 6 26.75 -6.31 9.52
N PRO A 7 27.59 -5.24 9.64
CA PRO A 7 27.21 -4.08 10.44
C PRO A 7 26.01 -3.31 9.84
N LEU A 8 25.89 -3.30 8.51
CA LEU A 8 24.78 -2.64 7.82
C LEU A 8 23.52 -3.50 7.87
N LEU A 9 23.67 -4.83 7.81
CA LEU A 9 22.56 -5.76 7.99
C LEU A 9 21.96 -5.64 9.39
N ALA A 10 22.79 -5.62 10.43
CA ALA A 10 22.34 -5.47 11.82
C ALA A 10 21.65 -4.12 12.05
N ALA A 11 22.24 -3.02 11.56
CA ALA A 11 21.62 -1.70 11.66
C ALA A 11 20.28 -1.62 10.93
N ALA A 12 20.18 -2.20 9.72
CA ALA A 12 18.93 -2.24 8.97
C ALA A 12 17.86 -3.10 9.66
N ALA A 13 18.25 -4.25 10.24
CA ALA A 13 17.33 -5.09 11.00
C ALA A 13 16.81 -4.37 12.25
N GLU A 14 17.68 -3.71 13.02
CA GLU A 14 17.27 -2.92 14.19
C GLU A 14 16.36 -1.73 13.82
N ALA A 15 16.70 -1.02 12.75
CA ALA A 15 15.93 0.12 12.27
C ALA A 15 14.56 -0.26 11.69
N ALA A 16 14.37 -1.50 11.25
CA ALA A 16 13.12 -1.97 10.65
C ALA A 16 12.28 -2.85 11.59
N GLY A 17 12.92 -3.59 12.51
CA GLY A 17 12.32 -4.69 13.26
C GLY A 17 12.24 -4.49 14.78
N SER A 18 12.84 -3.44 15.33
CA SER A 18 12.83 -3.21 16.78
C SER A 18 11.56 -2.52 17.27
N VAL A 19 11.24 -2.70 18.56
CA VAL A 19 10.15 -1.95 19.23
C VAL A 19 10.41 -0.44 19.18
N ARG A 20 11.68 -0.03 19.26
CA ARG A 20 12.07 1.37 19.12
C ARG A 20 11.72 1.91 17.73
N ALA A 21 12.06 1.17 16.68
CA ALA A 21 11.72 1.52 15.31
C ALA A 21 10.20 1.63 15.11
N ALA A 22 9.43 0.69 15.65
CA ALA A 22 7.97 0.74 15.59
C ALA A 22 7.40 1.99 16.31
N ARG A 23 7.92 2.34 17.49
CA ARG A 23 7.52 3.55 18.23
C ARG A 23 7.89 4.83 17.49
N ALA A 24 9.08 4.87 16.88
CA ALA A 24 9.52 6.00 16.07
C ALA A 24 8.59 6.20 14.86
N THR A 25 8.32 5.12 14.11
CA THR A 25 7.36 5.14 12.99
C THR A 25 5.98 5.66 13.42
N ALA A 26 5.47 5.18 14.56
CA ALA A 26 4.18 5.65 15.07
C ALA A 26 4.20 7.13 15.47
N ALA A 27 5.31 7.64 16.02
CA ALA A 27 5.47 9.05 16.36
C ALA A 27 5.55 9.92 15.11
N GLU A 28 6.31 9.49 14.09
CA GLU A 28 6.40 10.15 12.79
C GLU A 28 5.03 10.21 12.11
N GLN A 29 4.29 9.09 12.07
CA GLN A 29 2.94 9.07 11.49
C GLN A 29 1.98 10.02 12.21
N ARG A 30 2.01 10.11 13.55
CA ARG A 30 1.18 11.07 14.30
C ARG A 30 1.49 12.53 13.92
N HIS A 31 2.72 12.83 13.55
CA HIS A 31 3.12 14.16 13.12
C HIS A 31 2.78 14.44 11.65
N LEU A 32 3.07 13.50 10.75
CA LEU A 32 2.98 13.68 9.31
C LEU A 32 1.55 13.58 8.78
N LEU A 33 0.75 12.61 9.25
CA LEU A 33 -0.57 12.33 8.68
C LEU A 33 -1.54 13.52 8.75
N PRO A 34 -1.61 14.31 9.84
CA PRO A 34 -2.43 15.52 9.87
C PRO A 34 -2.03 16.54 8.79
N GLY A 35 -0.73 16.71 8.54
CA GLY A 35 -0.22 17.58 7.48
C GLY A 35 -0.61 17.10 6.09
N LEU A 36 -0.55 15.79 5.85
CA LEU A 36 -0.95 15.19 4.56
C LEU A 36 -2.46 15.27 4.32
N ALA A 37 -3.29 15.24 5.36
CA ALA A 37 -4.74 15.39 5.23
C ALA A 37 -5.14 16.74 4.60
N GLY A 38 -4.40 17.80 4.92
CA GLY A 38 -4.58 19.12 4.32
C GLY A 38 -4.21 19.15 2.83
N ILE A 39 -3.22 18.35 2.42
CA ILE A 39 -2.76 18.29 1.01
C ILE A 39 -3.85 17.76 0.08
N ALA A 40 -4.65 16.78 0.51
CA ALA A 40 -5.76 16.28 -0.31
C ALA A 40 -6.81 17.36 -0.63
N GLY A 41 -7.02 18.31 0.29
CA GLY A 41 -7.87 19.49 0.06
C GLY A 41 -7.22 20.54 -0.86
N ILE A 42 -5.89 20.62 -0.86
CA ILE A 42 -5.11 21.58 -1.68
C ILE A 42 -4.94 21.08 -3.13
N LEU A 43 -4.66 19.79 -3.31
CA LEU A 43 -4.43 19.19 -4.62
C LEU A 43 -5.74 18.81 -5.34
N GLY A 44 -6.88 18.95 -4.65
CA GLY A 44 -8.13 18.31 -5.05
C GLY A 44 -8.05 16.78 -4.89
N SER A 45 -9.19 16.09 -4.90
CA SER A 45 -9.20 14.63 -5.09
C SER A 45 -8.29 14.32 -6.28
N ALA A 46 -7.32 13.39 -6.11
CA ALA A 46 -6.36 12.97 -7.13
C ALA A 46 -6.92 13.23 -8.52
N ALA A 47 -6.32 14.19 -9.25
CA ALA A 47 -6.88 14.79 -10.45
C ALA A 47 -7.63 13.73 -11.27
N ALA A 48 -8.90 14.02 -11.59
CA ALA A 48 -9.71 13.11 -12.38
C ALA A 48 -8.87 12.63 -13.58
N LEU A 49 -8.84 11.33 -13.81
CA LEU A 49 -8.19 10.72 -14.97
C LEU A 49 -9.30 10.37 -15.98
N PRO A 50 -9.96 11.37 -16.61
CA PRO A 50 -11.11 11.13 -17.46
C PRO A 50 -10.71 10.26 -18.63
N GLY A 51 -11.53 9.26 -18.93
CA GLY A 51 -11.27 8.32 -20.03
C GLY A 51 -10.10 7.35 -19.81
N ILE A 52 -9.40 7.38 -18.67
CA ILE A 52 -8.31 6.44 -18.36
C ILE A 52 -8.84 5.32 -17.46
N PRO A 53 -8.85 4.05 -17.91
CA PRO A 53 -9.18 2.93 -17.05
C PRO A 53 -8.17 2.79 -15.90
N VAL A 54 -8.66 2.65 -14.68
CA VAL A 54 -7.82 2.48 -13.48
C VAL A 54 -8.10 1.12 -12.86
N ARG A 55 -7.03 0.37 -12.53
CA ARG A 55 -7.12 -0.91 -11.81
C ARG A 55 -6.33 -0.82 -10.51
N VAL A 56 -7.05 -0.87 -9.39
CA VAL A 56 -6.44 -0.83 -8.06
C VAL A 56 -6.36 -2.27 -7.53
N ILE A 57 -5.16 -2.84 -7.60
CA ILE A 57 -4.89 -4.20 -7.09
C ILE A 57 -4.55 -4.11 -5.61
N SER A 58 -5.22 -4.93 -4.79
CA SER A 58 -5.08 -4.90 -3.34
C SER A 58 -4.76 -6.29 -2.80
N GLY A 59 -3.61 -6.44 -2.14
CA GLY A 59 -3.38 -7.59 -1.27
C GLY A 59 -4.40 -7.60 -0.13
N THR A 60 -5.06 -8.73 0.08
CA THR A 60 -6.11 -8.89 1.11
C THR A 60 -5.74 -9.88 2.21
N THR A 61 -4.62 -10.60 2.08
CA THR A 61 -4.10 -11.43 3.17
C THR A 61 -3.60 -10.56 4.32
N SER A 62 -3.76 -11.05 5.55
CA SER A 62 -3.18 -10.44 6.74
C SER A 62 -2.88 -11.48 7.81
N SER A 63 -1.94 -11.16 8.68
CA SER A 63 -1.74 -11.85 9.94
C SER A 63 -2.66 -11.28 11.02
N ALA A 64 -2.70 -11.90 12.21
CA ALA A 64 -3.43 -11.34 13.36
C ALA A 64 -2.94 -9.93 13.72
N LEU A 65 -1.62 -9.68 13.59
CA LEU A 65 -0.99 -8.41 13.93
C LEU A 65 -1.29 -7.30 12.90
N THR A 66 -1.50 -7.67 11.63
CA THR A 66 -1.71 -6.69 10.55
C THR A 66 -3.17 -6.55 10.12
N ARG A 67 -4.10 -7.32 10.71
CA ARG A 67 -5.51 -7.36 10.29
C ARG A 67 -6.20 -5.99 10.28
N GLY A 68 -6.00 -5.19 11.33
CA GLY A 68 -6.59 -3.85 11.43
C GLY A 68 -6.09 -2.93 10.31
N GLN A 69 -4.76 -2.81 10.19
CA GLN A 69 -4.11 -2.06 9.12
C GLN A 69 -4.54 -2.54 7.73
N ARG A 70 -4.64 -3.86 7.53
CA ARG A 70 -5.06 -4.45 6.25
C ARG A 70 -6.47 -4.04 5.87
N ARG A 71 -7.41 -4.10 6.82
CA ARG A 71 -8.80 -3.67 6.59
C ARG A 71 -8.84 -2.20 6.16
N ASP A 72 -8.08 -1.34 6.83
CA ASP A 72 -8.08 0.09 6.55
C ASP A 72 -7.44 0.40 5.18
N LEU A 73 -6.36 -0.31 4.81
CA LEU A 73 -5.76 -0.24 3.48
C LEU A 73 -6.70 -0.74 2.38
N VAL A 74 -7.37 -1.88 2.57
CA VAL A 74 -8.35 -2.41 1.60
C VAL A 74 -9.50 -1.43 1.41
N ARG A 75 -9.99 -0.80 2.49
CA ARG A 75 -11.01 0.24 2.41
C ARG A 75 -10.52 1.44 1.59
N ALA A 76 -9.30 1.91 1.83
CA ALA A 76 -8.70 3.00 1.06
C ALA A 76 -8.58 2.64 -0.43
N HIS A 77 -8.09 1.44 -0.77
CA HIS A 77 -7.99 0.99 -2.16
C HIS A 77 -9.34 0.91 -2.88
N ARG A 78 -10.38 0.44 -2.19
CA ARG A 78 -11.74 0.45 -2.75
C ARG A 78 -12.23 1.87 -3.02
N ALA A 79 -11.97 2.80 -2.09
CA ALA A 79 -12.32 4.21 -2.28
C ALA A 79 -11.54 4.83 -3.45
N SER A 80 -10.25 4.52 -3.58
CA SER A 80 -9.43 4.97 -4.71
C SER A 80 -9.94 4.45 -6.05
N ALA A 81 -10.35 3.19 -6.13
CA ALA A 81 -10.95 2.65 -7.34
C ALA A 81 -12.29 3.35 -7.66
N ALA A 82 -13.14 3.57 -6.66
CA ALA A 82 -14.42 4.25 -6.85
C ALA A 82 -14.30 5.74 -7.23
N ALA A 83 -13.15 6.37 -6.95
CA ALA A 83 -12.88 7.75 -7.32
C ALA A 83 -12.54 7.93 -8.81
N ALA A 84 -12.18 6.86 -9.52
CA ALA A 84 -11.91 6.90 -10.95
C ALA A 84 -13.17 6.50 -11.75
N GLU A 85 -13.47 7.25 -12.82
CA GLU A 85 -14.64 7.03 -13.69
C GLU A 85 -14.72 5.58 -14.22
N GLN A 86 -13.58 5.04 -14.64
CA GLN A 86 -13.43 3.67 -15.14
C GLN A 86 -12.61 2.80 -14.19
N GLY A 87 -12.72 3.07 -12.88
CA GLY A 87 -11.97 2.38 -11.84
C GLY A 87 -12.53 1.00 -11.50
N ALA A 88 -11.64 0.03 -11.25
CA ALA A 88 -12.01 -1.26 -10.69
C ALA A 88 -11.02 -1.69 -9.59
N TRP A 89 -11.57 -2.25 -8.52
CA TRP A 89 -10.79 -2.84 -7.43
C TRP A 89 -10.62 -4.34 -7.68
N ILE A 90 -9.39 -4.83 -7.56
CA ILE A 90 -9.03 -6.23 -7.81
C ILE A 90 -8.37 -6.82 -6.55
N PRO A 91 -8.96 -7.84 -5.91
CA PRO A 91 -8.34 -8.52 -4.78
C PRO A 91 -7.18 -9.42 -5.21
N ALA A 92 -6.12 -9.43 -4.41
CA ALA A 92 -5.03 -10.40 -4.47
C ALA A 92 -5.04 -11.23 -3.15
N PRO A 93 -5.74 -12.38 -3.14
CA PRO A 93 -6.12 -13.07 -1.90
C PRO A 93 -4.99 -13.80 -1.19
N ARG A 94 -3.84 -13.99 -1.85
CA ARG A 94 -2.65 -14.64 -1.27
C ARG A 94 -1.57 -13.64 -0.92
N SER A 95 -1.83 -12.36 -1.14
CA SER A 95 -0.84 -11.30 -1.01
C SER A 95 -1.15 -10.37 0.14
N GLU A 96 -0.11 -10.01 0.89
CA GLU A 96 -0.15 -8.86 1.78
C GLU A 96 0.37 -7.61 1.05
N HIS A 97 1.66 -7.29 1.15
CA HIS A 97 2.25 -6.11 0.50
C HIS A 97 2.83 -6.42 -0.88
N MET A 98 3.42 -7.59 -1.08
CA MET A 98 4.20 -7.94 -2.27
C MET A 98 3.38 -8.65 -3.35
N VAL A 99 2.26 -8.06 -3.76
CA VAL A 99 1.35 -8.63 -4.79
C VAL A 99 2.08 -9.11 -6.06
N PRO A 100 3.04 -8.38 -6.64
CA PRO A 100 3.75 -8.85 -7.84
C PRO A 100 4.56 -10.15 -7.63
N ILE A 101 4.90 -10.48 -6.39
CA ILE A 101 5.65 -11.69 -6.05
C ILE A 101 4.70 -12.82 -5.70
N THR A 102 3.71 -12.56 -4.84
CA THR A 102 2.83 -13.60 -4.31
C THR A 102 1.64 -13.90 -5.21
N ASP A 103 1.08 -12.92 -5.93
CA ASP A 103 -0.01 -13.05 -6.90
C ASP A 103 0.34 -12.43 -8.27
N PRO A 104 1.43 -12.87 -8.94
CA PRO A 104 1.87 -12.29 -10.22
C PRO A 104 0.80 -12.38 -11.32
N HIS A 105 -0.01 -13.44 -11.30
CA HIS A 105 -1.10 -13.64 -12.26
C HIS A 105 -2.20 -12.57 -12.15
N VAL A 106 -2.46 -12.03 -10.95
CA VAL A 106 -3.42 -10.95 -10.76
C VAL A 106 -2.93 -9.68 -11.44
N VAL A 107 -1.64 -9.38 -11.33
CA VAL A 107 -1.00 -8.25 -12.00
C VAL A 107 -1.05 -8.44 -13.52
N ALA A 108 -0.62 -9.60 -14.01
CA ALA A 108 -0.62 -9.90 -15.44
C ALA A 108 -2.03 -9.80 -16.03
N GLY A 109 -3.05 -10.37 -15.38
CA GLY A 109 -4.44 -10.31 -15.84
C GLY A 109 -5.00 -8.89 -15.84
N ALA A 110 -4.67 -8.08 -14.83
CA ALA A 110 -5.09 -6.69 -14.79
C ALA A 110 -4.47 -5.85 -15.92
N VAL A 111 -3.19 -6.07 -16.23
CA VAL A 111 -2.49 -5.39 -17.34
C VAL A 111 -3.03 -5.86 -18.69
N ALA A 112 -3.18 -7.18 -18.89
CA ALA A 112 -3.69 -7.73 -20.14
C ALA A 112 -5.12 -7.24 -20.45
N GLY A 113 -5.97 -7.04 -19.44
CA GLY A 113 -7.32 -6.50 -19.62
C GLY A 113 -7.39 -4.99 -19.90
N LEU A 114 -6.24 -4.31 -19.99
CA LEU A 114 -6.12 -2.89 -20.35
C LEU A 114 -5.52 -2.66 -21.74
N LEU A 115 -5.02 -3.72 -22.38
CA LEU A 115 -4.49 -3.72 -23.74
C LEU A 115 -5.61 -4.05 -24.74
#